data_AF-A0A949FVI4-F1
#
_entry.id   AF-A0A949FVI4-F1
#
_cell.length_a   1.000
_cell.length_b   1.000
_cell.length_c   1.000
_cell.angle_alpha   90.00
_cell.angle_beta   90.00
_cell.angle_gamma   90.00
#
_symmetry.space_group_name_H-M   'P 1'
#
loop_
_entity.id
_entity.type
_entity.pdbx_description
1 polymer ?
#
loop_
_entity_poly.entity_id
_entity_poly.type
_entity_poly.pdbx_seq_one_letter_code
_entity_poly.pdbx_strand_id
1 'polypeptide(L)'
;MMDWTDTHCRAFHRLLAPQARLYTEMVHAHAIVRGDRRRLLGFDASEHPLALQLGGHEPAELAAAARIGAEFGYDEINLNVGCPSDRVQSGRFGACLMREPALVADCVAAMRVAVAIPVTVKCRIGVDEQDDYADLHRFTETLIGAGLEVLIVHARKAWLHGLSPKENREIPPLNYPRVYRLKQEFSRLTVVINGGIVDAETAKSQLQQVDGVML
;
A
#
# COMPACT_ATOMS: atom_id res chain seq x y z
N MET A 1 -7.82 5.46 1.64
CA MET A 1 -7.56 6.79 2.24
C MET A 1 -8.37 6.91 3.52
N MET A 2 -7.71 7.13 4.66
CA MET A 2 -8.39 7.31 5.97
C MET A 2 -9.44 8.42 5.92
N ASP A 3 -10.60 8.19 6.52
CA ASP A 3 -11.80 9.02 6.60
C ASP A 3 -12.44 9.38 5.24
N TRP A 4 -12.04 8.68 4.17
CA TRP A 4 -12.56 8.91 2.82
C TRP A 4 -13.07 7.63 2.19
N THR A 5 -12.21 6.61 2.02
CA THR A 5 -12.58 5.39 1.29
C THR A 5 -13.27 4.37 2.19
N ASP A 6 -14.29 4.80 2.92
CA ASP A 6 -15.21 3.92 3.63
C ASP A 6 -16.11 3.14 2.63
N THR A 7 -17.00 2.28 3.12
CA THR A 7 -17.90 1.48 2.25
C THR A 7 -18.80 2.38 1.38
N HIS A 8 -19.26 3.53 1.89
CA HIS A 8 -20.18 4.42 1.18
C HIS A 8 -19.48 5.11 0.00
N CYS A 9 -18.27 5.62 0.24
CA CYS A 9 -17.44 6.21 -0.81
C CYS A 9 -17.03 5.17 -1.85
N ARG A 10 -16.67 3.95 -1.44
CA ARG A 10 -16.29 2.88 -2.36
C ARG A 10 -17.47 2.43 -3.23
N ALA A 11 -18.68 2.31 -2.65
CA ALA A 11 -19.89 2.06 -3.41
C ALA A 11 -20.16 3.16 -4.46
N PHE A 12 -19.95 4.43 -4.10
CA PHE A 12 -20.04 5.54 -5.06
C PHE A 12 -18.97 5.44 -6.16
N HIS A 13 -17.71 5.17 -5.82
CA HIS A 13 -16.63 5.00 -6.80
C HIS A 13 -16.90 3.84 -7.77
N ARG A 14 -17.51 2.74 -7.31
CA ARG A 14 -17.88 1.62 -8.18
C ARG A 14 -18.82 2.06 -9.31
N LEU A 15 -19.74 2.99 -9.07
CA LEU A 15 -20.64 3.51 -10.10
C LEU A 15 -19.89 4.28 -11.19
N LEU A 16 -18.82 4.99 -10.83
CA LEU A 16 -18.03 5.81 -11.75
C LEU A 16 -16.94 5.02 -12.47
N ALA A 17 -16.34 4.04 -11.81
CA ALA A 17 -15.24 3.24 -12.32
C ALA A 17 -15.49 1.74 -12.10
N PRO A 18 -16.36 1.10 -12.90
CA PRO A 18 -16.82 -0.27 -12.66
C PRO A 18 -15.73 -1.34 -12.63
N GLN A 19 -14.58 -1.08 -13.25
CA GLN A 19 -13.44 -2.01 -13.32
C GLN A 19 -12.27 -1.61 -12.41
N ALA A 20 -12.34 -0.46 -11.73
CA ALA A 20 -11.27 -0.04 -10.83
C ALA A 20 -11.18 -0.98 -9.62
N ARG A 21 -9.95 -1.24 -9.19
CA ARG A 21 -9.70 -1.87 -7.89
C ARG A 21 -9.84 -0.83 -6.80
N LEU A 22 -10.73 -1.09 -5.85
CA LEU A 22 -10.95 -0.24 -4.70
C LEU A 22 -10.06 -0.69 -3.55
N TYR A 23 -9.73 0.24 -2.66
CA TYR A 23 -8.96 -0.04 -1.44
C TYR A 23 -9.74 0.48 -0.25
N THR A 24 -9.73 -0.28 0.84
CA THR A 24 -10.28 0.19 2.11
C THR A 24 -9.47 1.37 2.67
N GLU A 25 -9.98 1.98 3.73
CA GLU A 25 -9.13 2.65 4.69
C GLU A 25 -8.09 1.68 5.27
N MET A 26 -7.01 2.22 5.83
CA MET A 26 -6.02 1.38 6.50
C MET A 26 -6.59 0.90 7.84
N VAL A 27 -6.63 -0.41 8.05
CA VAL A 27 -7.10 -1.03 9.29
C VAL A 27 -5.93 -1.67 10.03
N HIS A 28 -5.79 -1.38 11.32
CA HIS A 28 -4.72 -1.96 12.13
C HIS A 28 -4.94 -3.48 12.32
N ALA A 29 -3.92 -4.30 12.08
CA ALA A 29 -3.99 -5.76 12.18
C ALA A 29 -4.51 -6.24 13.55
N HIS A 30 -3.93 -5.73 14.64
CA HIS A 30 -4.43 -5.92 16.01
C HIS A 30 -5.94 -5.71 16.18
N ALA A 31 -6.49 -4.65 15.58
CA ALA A 31 -7.92 -4.33 15.70
C ALA A 31 -8.78 -5.39 15.01
N ILE A 32 -8.32 -5.95 13.89
CA ILE A 32 -9.00 -7.06 13.20
C ILE A 32 -8.95 -8.35 14.04
N VAL A 33 -7.79 -8.65 14.62
CA VAL A 33 -7.59 -9.88 15.39
C VAL A 33 -8.46 -9.89 16.65
N ARG A 34 -8.54 -8.76 17.37
CA ARG A 34 -9.16 -8.67 18.69
C ARG A 34 -10.50 -7.91 18.75
N GLY A 35 -10.82 -7.12 17.75
CA GLY A 35 -11.98 -6.23 17.75
C GLY A 35 -13.21 -6.79 17.04
N ASP A 36 -14.19 -5.92 16.84
CA ASP A 36 -15.40 -6.22 16.07
C ASP A 36 -15.11 -6.24 14.57
N ARG A 37 -14.90 -7.45 14.04
CA ARG A 37 -14.55 -7.69 12.64
C ARG A 37 -15.63 -7.22 11.67
N ARG A 38 -16.92 -7.37 12.01
CA ARG A 38 -18.00 -6.95 11.10
C ARG A 38 -18.02 -5.45 10.92
N ARG A 39 -17.79 -4.71 12.00
CA ARG A 39 -17.68 -3.24 11.94
C ARG A 39 -16.44 -2.78 11.18
N LEU A 40 -15.33 -3.50 11.30
CA LEU A 40 -14.04 -3.10 10.70
C LEU A 40 -13.88 -3.53 9.24
N LEU A 41 -14.49 -4.66 8.85
CA LEU A 41 -14.25 -5.34 7.57
C LEU A 41 -15.51 -5.56 6.74
N GLY A 42 -16.70 -5.21 7.24
CA GLY A 42 -17.92 -5.34 6.47
C GLY A 42 -17.90 -4.48 5.21
N PHE A 43 -18.34 -5.05 4.08
CA PHE A 43 -18.49 -4.37 2.79
C PHE A 43 -19.64 -5.02 2.01
N ASP A 44 -20.15 -4.33 0.99
CA ASP A 44 -21.17 -4.85 0.07
C ASP A 44 -20.53 -5.53 -1.15
N ALA A 45 -21.14 -6.60 -1.66
CA ALA A 45 -20.60 -7.36 -2.81
C ALA A 45 -20.40 -6.50 -4.08
N SER A 46 -21.13 -5.40 -4.23
CA SER A 46 -20.91 -4.45 -5.34
C SER A 46 -19.52 -3.80 -5.31
N GLU A 47 -18.83 -3.79 -4.17
CA GLU A 47 -17.52 -3.14 -4.03
C GLU A 47 -16.38 -3.90 -4.74
N HIS A 48 -16.59 -5.14 -5.17
CA HIS A 48 -15.57 -5.94 -5.87
C HIS A 48 -15.16 -5.36 -7.24
N PRO A 49 -13.86 -5.41 -7.63
CA PRO A 49 -12.73 -5.91 -6.84
C PRO A 49 -12.25 -4.93 -5.75
N LEU A 50 -12.02 -5.44 -4.54
CA LEU A 50 -11.71 -4.69 -3.32
C LEU A 50 -10.51 -5.28 -2.57
N ALA A 51 -9.52 -4.43 -2.27
CA ALA A 51 -8.35 -4.75 -1.46
C ALA A 51 -8.50 -4.23 -0.02
N LEU A 52 -8.16 -5.08 0.96
CA LEU A 52 -8.03 -4.68 2.36
C LEU A 52 -6.62 -4.15 2.62
N GLN A 53 -6.49 -2.90 3.07
CA GLN A 53 -5.20 -2.36 3.49
C GLN A 53 -4.97 -2.54 4.99
N LEU A 54 -3.93 -3.27 5.36
CA LEU A 54 -3.49 -3.53 6.72
C LEU A 54 -2.39 -2.57 7.17
N GLY A 55 -2.44 -2.18 8.45
CA GLY A 55 -1.33 -1.55 9.17
C GLY A 55 -0.84 -2.46 10.31
N GLY A 56 0.46 -2.69 10.39
CA GLY A 56 1.09 -3.50 11.44
C GLY A 56 2.55 -3.82 11.09
N HIS A 57 3.26 -4.49 11.99
CA HIS A 57 4.66 -4.90 11.80
C HIS A 57 4.99 -6.28 12.35
N GLU A 58 4.06 -6.92 13.06
CA GLU A 58 4.29 -8.25 13.63
C GLU A 58 3.82 -9.33 12.64
N PRO A 59 4.74 -10.18 12.11
CA PRO A 59 4.41 -11.11 11.03
C PRO A 59 3.24 -12.06 11.35
N ALA A 60 3.20 -12.60 12.57
CA ALA A 60 2.14 -13.52 12.99
C ALA A 60 0.77 -12.82 13.13
N GLU A 61 0.75 -11.56 13.60
CA GLU A 61 -0.49 -10.80 13.72
C GLU A 61 -1.02 -10.39 12.35
N LEU A 62 -0.13 -9.93 11.45
CA LEU A 62 -0.48 -9.61 10.07
C LEU A 62 -0.99 -10.84 9.30
N ALA A 63 -0.36 -12.01 9.48
CA ALA A 63 -0.82 -13.26 8.89
C ALA A 63 -2.23 -13.65 9.37
N ALA A 64 -2.52 -13.46 10.66
CA ALA A 64 -3.86 -13.70 11.21
C ALA A 64 -4.89 -12.70 10.65
N ALA A 65 -4.56 -11.41 10.59
CA ALA A 65 -5.43 -10.39 10.02
C ALA A 65 -5.68 -10.60 8.52
N ALA A 66 -4.65 -10.98 7.75
CA ALA A 66 -4.77 -11.32 6.34
C ALA A 66 -5.73 -12.49 6.11
N ARG A 67 -5.63 -13.56 6.92
CA ARG A 67 -6.55 -14.70 6.86
C ARG A 67 -7.99 -14.29 7.13
N ILE A 68 -8.22 -13.48 8.16
CA ILE A 68 -9.56 -12.96 8.46
C ILE A 68 -10.07 -12.10 7.30
N GLY A 69 -9.23 -11.26 6.69
CA GLY A 69 -9.58 -10.50 5.49
C GLY A 69 -10.00 -11.42 4.34
N ALA A 70 -9.20 -12.43 4.02
CA ALA A 70 -9.54 -13.41 2.98
C ALA A 70 -10.86 -14.14 3.26
N GLU A 71 -11.12 -14.51 4.53
CA GLU A 71 -12.39 -15.13 4.96
C GLU A 71 -13.60 -14.19 4.81
N PHE A 72 -13.40 -12.87 4.93
CA PHE A 72 -14.42 -11.86 4.64
C PHE A 72 -14.67 -11.67 3.14
N GLY A 73 -13.82 -12.23 2.28
CA GLY A 73 -13.99 -12.23 0.83
C GLY A 73 -13.22 -11.14 0.09
N TYR A 74 -12.27 -10.43 0.72
CA TYR A 74 -11.43 -9.47 -0.01
C TYR A 74 -10.64 -10.14 -1.15
N ASP A 75 -10.42 -9.42 -2.23
CA ASP A 75 -9.70 -9.93 -3.42
C ASP A 75 -8.17 -9.79 -3.28
N GLU A 76 -7.71 -8.98 -2.34
CA GLU A 76 -6.30 -8.65 -2.14
C GLU A 76 -6.05 -8.19 -0.70
N ILE A 77 -4.91 -8.56 -0.13
CA ILE A 77 -4.38 -8.02 1.12
C ILE A 77 -3.21 -7.08 0.81
N ASN A 78 -3.35 -5.81 1.14
CA ASN A 78 -2.30 -4.80 0.94
C ASN A 78 -1.67 -4.38 2.27
N LEU A 79 -0.34 -4.35 2.38
CA LEU A 79 0.36 -3.83 3.55
C LEU A 79 0.75 -2.36 3.35
N ASN A 80 0.39 -1.52 4.31
CA ASN A 80 0.78 -0.12 4.33
C ASN A 80 2.21 0.06 4.84
N VAL A 81 3.09 0.53 3.97
CA VAL A 81 4.48 0.92 4.25
C VAL A 81 4.72 2.38 3.80
N GLY A 82 3.69 3.23 3.88
CA GLY A 82 3.73 4.57 3.28
C GLY A 82 3.07 5.70 4.07
N CYS A 83 2.31 5.39 5.14
CA CYS A 83 1.70 6.41 6.00
C CYS A 83 2.74 7.03 6.95
N PRO A 84 2.96 8.35 6.92
CA PRO A 84 3.96 9.00 7.77
C PRO A 84 3.39 9.58 9.07
N SER A 85 2.13 9.29 9.45
CA SER A 85 1.54 9.94 10.62
C SER A 85 2.16 9.49 11.94
N ASP A 86 2.25 10.40 12.92
CA ASP A 86 2.86 10.12 14.23
C ASP A 86 2.19 8.94 14.95
N ARG A 87 0.86 8.83 14.86
CA ARG A 87 0.09 7.71 15.44
C ARG A 87 0.47 6.35 14.84
N VAL A 88 0.84 6.36 13.56
CA VAL A 88 1.24 5.14 12.82
C VAL A 88 2.69 4.79 13.14
N GLN A 89 3.55 5.80 13.25
CA GLN A 89 4.93 5.61 13.70
C GLN A 89 5.02 5.11 15.14
N SER A 90 4.19 5.62 16.06
CA SER A 90 4.19 5.16 17.46
C SER A 90 3.73 3.71 17.61
N GLY A 91 2.88 3.22 16.70
CA GLY A 91 2.53 1.81 16.57
C GLY A 91 3.55 0.98 15.79
N ARG A 92 4.65 1.59 15.33
CA ARG A 92 5.70 0.99 14.48
C ARG A 92 5.18 0.39 13.17
N PHE A 93 4.29 1.07 12.46
CA PHE A 93 3.90 0.65 11.10
C PHE A 93 3.89 1.83 10.12
N GLY A 94 3.56 1.60 8.85
CA GLY A 94 3.56 2.63 7.82
C GLY A 94 4.95 2.99 7.32
N ALA A 95 5.20 4.27 7.01
CA ALA A 95 6.40 4.72 6.30
C ALA A 95 7.72 4.42 7.06
N CYS A 96 7.69 4.38 8.40
CA CYS A 96 8.88 4.06 9.18
C CYS A 96 9.48 2.68 8.84
N LEU A 97 8.65 1.73 8.38
CA LEU A 97 9.07 0.40 7.96
C LEU A 97 9.93 0.39 6.69
N MET A 98 10.02 1.50 5.94
CA MET A 98 10.98 1.63 4.84
C MET A 98 12.45 1.55 5.31
N ARG A 99 12.72 1.75 6.60
CA ARG A 99 14.04 1.55 7.22
C ARG A 99 14.30 0.09 7.61
N GLU A 100 13.26 -0.75 7.62
CA GLU A 100 13.32 -2.14 8.10
C GLU A 100 12.88 -3.13 7.00
N PRO A 101 13.56 -3.18 5.84
CA PRO A 101 13.13 -4.01 4.70
C PRO A 101 13.04 -5.51 5.02
N ALA A 102 13.92 -6.02 5.89
CA ALA A 102 13.87 -7.42 6.34
C ALA A 102 12.58 -7.72 7.12
N LEU A 103 12.17 -6.83 8.02
CA LEU A 103 10.92 -6.99 8.78
C LEU A 103 9.70 -6.96 7.86
N VAL A 104 9.70 -6.06 6.87
CA VAL A 104 8.62 -6.01 5.86
C VAL A 104 8.58 -7.30 5.04
N ALA A 105 9.73 -7.84 4.64
CA ALA A 105 9.82 -9.13 3.97
C ALA A 105 9.26 -10.28 4.83
N ASP A 106 9.59 -10.34 6.12
CA ASP A 106 9.04 -11.33 7.04
C ASP A 106 7.51 -11.22 7.14
N CYS A 107 6.99 -9.99 7.20
CA CYS A 107 5.55 -9.72 7.18
C CYS A 107 4.88 -10.20 5.89
N VAL A 108 5.48 -9.87 4.73
CA VAL A 108 4.98 -10.30 3.41
C VAL A 108 4.97 -11.81 3.31
N ALA A 109 6.07 -12.48 3.67
CA ALA A 109 6.16 -13.93 3.65
C ALA A 109 5.10 -14.59 4.54
N ALA A 110 4.93 -14.11 5.77
CA ALA A 110 3.95 -14.65 6.71
C ALA A 110 2.50 -14.48 6.21
N MET A 111 2.15 -13.30 5.66
CA MET A 111 0.83 -13.09 5.08
C MET A 111 0.59 -13.97 3.85
N ARG A 112 1.57 -14.11 2.95
CA ARG A 112 1.47 -14.95 1.74
C ARG A 112 1.27 -16.43 2.06
N VAL A 113 1.90 -16.93 3.12
CA VAL A 113 1.66 -18.30 3.60
C VAL A 113 0.24 -18.46 4.14
N ALA A 114 -0.35 -17.40 4.69
CA ALA A 114 -1.64 -17.46 5.36
C ALA A 114 -2.86 -17.35 4.42
N VAL A 115 -2.71 -16.86 3.19
CA VAL A 115 -3.81 -16.63 2.25
C VAL A 115 -3.47 -17.03 0.81
N ALA A 116 -4.48 -17.41 0.03
CA ALA A 116 -4.33 -17.72 -1.39
C ALA A 116 -4.47 -16.50 -2.31
N ILE A 117 -5.12 -15.44 -1.83
CA ILE A 117 -5.28 -14.17 -2.58
C ILE A 117 -3.96 -13.37 -2.60
N PRO A 118 -3.78 -12.46 -3.57
CA PRO A 118 -2.56 -11.64 -3.64
C PRO A 118 -2.28 -10.85 -2.35
N VAL A 119 -1.01 -10.87 -1.95
CA VAL A 119 -0.46 -9.97 -0.92
C VAL A 119 0.41 -8.93 -1.60
N THR A 120 0.10 -7.65 -1.39
CA THR A 120 0.76 -6.53 -2.06
C THR A 120 1.27 -5.52 -1.04
N VAL A 121 2.15 -4.61 -1.45
CA VAL A 121 2.70 -3.57 -0.56
C VAL A 121 2.48 -2.20 -1.18
N LYS A 122 2.05 -1.23 -0.37
CA LYS A 122 2.03 0.19 -0.76
C LYS A 122 3.08 0.97 0.03
N CYS A 123 4.07 1.52 -0.66
CA CYS A 123 5.17 2.29 -0.05
C CYS A 123 5.34 3.69 -0.65
N ARG A 124 6.40 4.36 -0.23
CA ARG A 124 6.93 5.60 -0.82
C ARG A 124 8.24 5.31 -1.53
N ILE A 125 8.84 6.34 -2.11
CA ILE A 125 10.17 6.25 -2.75
C ILE A 125 11.36 6.39 -1.78
N GLY A 126 11.09 6.52 -0.47
CA GLY A 126 12.08 6.71 0.59
C GLY A 126 11.52 7.48 1.77
N VAL A 127 12.25 7.49 2.89
CA VAL A 127 11.96 8.32 4.08
C VAL A 127 13.13 9.21 4.48
N ASP A 128 12.83 10.37 5.06
CA ASP A 128 13.79 11.36 5.58
C ASP A 128 14.95 11.63 4.62
N GLU A 129 16.20 11.24 4.93
CA GLU A 129 17.39 11.46 4.10
C GLU A 129 17.67 10.35 3.06
N GLN A 130 16.76 9.39 2.86
CA GLN A 130 16.88 8.37 1.80
C GLN A 130 16.63 8.98 0.42
N ASP A 131 17.53 9.84 -0.03
CA ASP A 131 17.48 10.51 -1.33
C ASP A 131 17.96 9.62 -2.47
N ASP A 132 18.75 8.60 -2.19
CA ASP A 132 19.29 7.72 -3.21
C ASP A 132 18.32 6.63 -3.66
N TYR A 133 18.42 6.25 -4.93
CA TYR A 133 17.64 5.14 -5.48
C TYR A 133 18.02 3.78 -4.88
N ALA A 134 19.26 3.64 -4.38
CA ALA A 134 19.78 2.40 -3.82
C ALA A 134 18.93 1.85 -2.66
N ASP A 135 18.35 2.73 -1.85
CA ASP A 135 17.48 2.32 -0.74
C ASP A 135 16.15 1.72 -1.24
N LEU A 136 15.51 2.37 -2.22
CA LEU A 136 14.29 1.86 -2.83
C LEU A 136 14.55 0.54 -3.58
N HIS A 137 15.67 0.44 -4.28
CA HIS A 137 16.09 -0.79 -4.96
C HIS A 137 16.26 -1.94 -3.97
N ARG A 138 17.10 -1.75 -2.93
CA ARG A 138 17.35 -2.77 -1.90
C ARG A 138 16.07 -3.18 -1.16
N PHE A 139 15.22 -2.21 -0.84
CA PHE A 139 13.90 -2.47 -0.25
C PHE A 139 13.07 -3.37 -1.18
N THR A 140 12.96 -3.02 -2.46
CA THR A 140 12.16 -3.77 -3.44
C THR A 140 12.72 -5.18 -3.67
N GLU A 141 14.03 -5.33 -3.85
CA GLU A 141 14.70 -6.62 -4.01
C GLU A 141 14.45 -7.55 -2.82
N THR A 142 14.54 -7.00 -1.60
CA THR A 142 14.27 -7.76 -0.36
C THR A 142 12.83 -8.31 -0.33
N LEU A 143 11.86 -7.48 -0.72
CA LEU A 143 10.44 -7.87 -0.77
C LEU A 143 10.14 -8.86 -1.90
N ILE A 144 10.79 -8.74 -3.06
CA ILE A 144 10.73 -9.75 -4.13
C ILE A 144 11.26 -11.09 -3.63
N GLY A 145 12.33 -11.08 -2.82
CA GLY A 145 12.85 -12.29 -2.16
C GLY A 145 11.83 -12.99 -1.25
N ALA A 146 10.90 -12.24 -0.64
CA ALA A 146 9.75 -12.77 0.10
C ALA A 146 8.56 -13.18 -0.79
N GLY A 147 8.70 -13.03 -2.11
CA GLY A 147 7.71 -13.36 -3.13
C GLY A 147 6.66 -12.28 -3.36
N LEU A 148 6.96 -11.01 -3.10
CA LEU A 148 6.10 -9.91 -3.51
C LEU A 148 6.01 -9.83 -5.06
N GLU A 149 4.79 -9.72 -5.57
CA GLU A 149 4.54 -9.62 -7.03
C GLU A 149 3.98 -8.26 -7.47
N VAL A 150 3.39 -7.49 -6.53
CA VAL A 150 2.81 -6.17 -6.80
C VAL A 150 3.29 -5.16 -5.77
N LEU A 151 3.85 -4.06 -6.24
CA LEU A 151 4.30 -2.93 -5.43
C LEU A 151 3.64 -1.63 -5.91
N ILE A 152 2.90 -0.98 -5.01
CA ILE A 152 2.31 0.33 -5.24
C ILE A 152 3.23 1.40 -4.65
N VAL A 153 3.74 2.30 -5.48
CA VAL A 153 4.74 3.29 -5.08
C VAL A 153 4.17 4.70 -5.18
N HIS A 154 3.99 5.36 -4.03
CA HIS A 154 3.78 6.80 -4.03
C HIS A 154 5.11 7.48 -4.36
N ALA A 155 5.15 8.18 -5.50
CA ALA A 155 6.32 8.84 -6.05
C ALA A 155 6.84 10.07 -5.26
N ARG A 156 6.53 10.17 -3.96
CA ARG A 156 7.06 11.18 -3.03
C ARG A 156 7.72 10.49 -1.85
N LYS A 157 8.83 11.05 -1.36
CA LYS A 157 9.40 10.64 -0.06
C LYS A 157 8.45 10.99 1.07
N ALA A 158 8.62 10.36 2.23
CA ALA A 158 7.98 10.80 3.47
C ALA A 158 9.01 11.43 4.40
N TRP A 159 8.66 12.56 4.99
CA TRP A 159 9.31 13.03 6.21
C TRP A 159 8.55 12.44 7.39
N LEU A 160 9.26 11.70 8.23
CA LEU A 160 8.71 11.10 9.44
C LEU A 160 8.51 12.17 10.53
N HIS A 161 9.18 13.31 10.43
CA HIS A 161 9.05 14.40 11.37
C HIS A 161 8.86 15.73 10.66
N GLY A 162 8.20 16.68 11.35
CA GLY A 162 8.09 18.06 10.90
C GLY A 162 7.00 18.35 9.85
N LEU A 163 6.38 17.34 9.25
CA LEU A 163 5.28 17.50 8.29
C LEU A 163 4.06 16.68 8.69
N SER A 164 2.88 17.28 8.59
CA SER A 164 1.62 16.55 8.70
C SER A 164 1.45 15.52 7.57
N PRO A 165 0.55 14.54 7.71
CA PRO A 165 0.26 13.57 6.64
C PRO A 165 -0.21 14.22 5.34
N LYS A 166 -0.88 15.37 5.40
CA LYS A 166 -1.31 16.13 4.22
C LYS A 166 -0.12 16.80 3.54
N GLU A 167 0.69 17.53 4.30
CA GLU A 167 1.91 18.18 3.78
C GLU A 167 2.88 17.17 3.18
N ASN A 168 2.99 15.99 3.77
CA ASN A 168 3.75 14.86 3.23
C ASN A 168 3.27 14.36 1.84
N ARG A 169 2.10 14.77 1.36
CA ARG A 169 1.60 14.48 0.00
C ARG A 169 1.74 15.67 -0.95
N GLU A 170 2.05 16.85 -0.44
CA GLU A 170 2.04 18.11 -1.20
C GLU A 170 3.44 18.73 -1.31
N ILE A 171 4.24 18.70 -0.23
CA ILE A 171 5.54 19.38 -0.13
C ILE A 171 6.69 18.55 -0.76
N PRO A 172 6.97 17.29 -0.38
CA PRO A 172 8.14 16.57 -0.90
C PRO A 172 7.97 16.30 -2.40
N PRO A 173 8.89 16.69 -3.28
CA PRO A 173 8.65 16.68 -4.72
C PRO A 173 8.32 15.29 -5.27
N LEU A 174 7.52 15.26 -6.34
CA LEU A 174 7.26 14.04 -7.10
C LEU A 174 8.52 13.63 -7.85
N ASN A 175 8.80 12.34 -7.87
CA ASN A 175 9.88 11.74 -8.64
C ASN A 175 9.39 10.46 -9.34
N TYR A 176 8.59 10.64 -10.39
CA TYR A 176 8.16 9.53 -11.25
C TYR A 176 9.31 8.78 -11.93
N PRO A 177 10.40 9.44 -12.41
CA PRO A 177 11.54 8.73 -13.00
C PRO A 177 12.12 7.62 -12.12
N ARG A 178 12.09 7.81 -10.79
CA ARG A 178 12.53 6.77 -9.85
C ARG A 178 11.64 5.53 -9.87
N VAL A 179 10.32 5.69 -10.03
CA VAL A 179 9.37 4.58 -10.15
C VAL A 179 9.51 3.90 -11.51
N TYR A 180 9.73 4.66 -12.58
CA TYR A 180 9.98 4.10 -13.91
C TYR A 180 11.25 3.25 -13.94
N ARG A 181 12.34 3.76 -13.35
CA ARG A 181 13.59 3.02 -13.19
C ARG A 181 13.37 1.71 -12.45
N LEU A 182 12.58 1.73 -11.38
CA LEU A 182 12.22 0.52 -10.64
C LEU A 182 11.52 -0.51 -11.52
N LYS A 183 10.54 -0.08 -12.34
CA LYS A 183 9.85 -0.99 -13.27
C LYS A 183 10.78 -1.56 -14.33
N GLN A 184 11.68 -0.76 -14.87
CA GLN A 184 12.65 -1.19 -15.89
C GLN A 184 13.61 -2.25 -15.36
N GLU A 185 14.12 -2.08 -14.14
CA GLU A 185 15.07 -3.00 -13.51
C GLU A 185 14.38 -4.28 -12.99
N PHE A 186 13.15 -4.17 -12.47
CA PHE A 186 12.35 -5.31 -11.99
C PHE A 186 11.17 -5.63 -12.92
N SER A 187 11.46 -6.03 -14.16
CA SER A 187 10.45 -6.21 -15.21
C SER A 187 9.31 -7.19 -14.87
N ARG A 188 9.58 -8.18 -14.01
CA ARG A 188 8.59 -9.17 -13.53
C ARG A 188 7.70 -8.67 -12.39
N LEU A 189 8.12 -7.62 -11.68
CA LEU A 189 7.32 -7.00 -10.63
C LEU A 189 6.25 -6.12 -11.27
N THR A 190 5.01 -6.24 -10.81
CA THR A 190 3.95 -5.29 -11.16
C THR A 190 4.16 -4.02 -10.34
N VAL A 191 4.41 -2.89 -11.00
CA VAL A 191 4.61 -1.59 -10.37
C VAL A 191 3.42 -0.69 -10.66
N VAL A 192 2.76 -0.21 -9.60
CA VAL A 192 1.64 0.74 -9.69
C VAL A 192 2.11 2.09 -9.15
N ILE A 193 2.09 3.13 -9.99
CA ILE A 193 2.51 4.47 -9.57
C ILE A 193 1.37 5.25 -8.91
N ASN A 194 1.70 6.10 -7.93
CA ASN A 194 0.76 6.94 -7.21
C ASN A 194 1.35 8.32 -6.89
N GLY A 195 0.46 9.31 -6.74
CA GLY A 195 0.74 10.64 -6.22
C GLY A 195 0.74 11.71 -7.31
N GLY A 196 -0.08 12.76 -7.16
CA GLY A 196 -0.09 13.92 -8.07
C GLY A 196 -0.69 13.68 -9.45
N ILE A 197 -1.43 12.58 -9.64
CA ILE A 197 -2.12 12.25 -10.88
C ILE A 197 -3.59 12.66 -10.70
N VAL A 198 -4.01 13.70 -11.41
CA VAL A 198 -5.31 14.36 -11.18
C VAL A 198 -6.30 14.20 -12.33
N ASP A 199 -5.86 13.65 -13.45
CA ASP A 199 -6.67 13.47 -14.65
C ASP A 199 -6.31 12.19 -15.41
N ALA A 200 -7.21 11.80 -16.31
CA ALA A 200 -7.10 10.58 -17.10
C ALA A 200 -5.93 10.63 -18.10
N GLU A 201 -5.60 11.80 -18.65
CA GLU A 201 -4.51 11.92 -19.62
C GLU A 201 -3.15 11.72 -18.95
N THR A 202 -2.95 12.29 -17.77
CA THR A 202 -1.77 12.03 -16.94
C THR A 202 -1.69 10.55 -16.58
N ALA A 203 -2.80 9.93 -16.17
CA ALA A 203 -2.84 8.50 -15.86
C ALA A 203 -2.45 7.63 -17.08
N LYS A 204 -2.98 7.92 -18.27
CA LYS A 204 -2.62 7.21 -19.51
C LYS A 204 -1.14 7.36 -19.86
N SER A 205 -0.58 8.55 -19.64
CA SER A 205 0.85 8.81 -19.83
C SER A 205 1.71 7.97 -18.88
N GLN A 206 1.32 7.87 -17.60
CA GLN A 206 1.99 7.00 -16.64
C GLN A 206 1.94 5.52 -17.05
N LEU A 207 0.79 5.04 -17.56
CA LEU A 207 0.61 3.65 -18.01
C LEU A 207 1.50 3.26 -19.20
N GLN A 208 2.16 4.21 -19.87
CA GLN A 208 3.18 3.89 -20.87
C GLN A 208 4.53 3.47 -20.24
N GLN A 209 4.72 3.72 -18.94
CA GLN A 209 5.98 3.51 -18.22
C GLN A 209 5.87 2.43 -17.13
N VAL A 210 4.66 2.17 -16.62
CA VAL A 210 4.40 1.25 -15.50
C VAL A 210 3.11 0.46 -15.74
N ASP A 211 2.88 -0.57 -14.92
CA ASP A 211 1.77 -1.52 -15.13
C ASP A 211 0.41 -1.01 -14.61
N GLY A 212 0.43 0.00 -13.72
CA GLY A 212 -0.80 0.52 -13.14
C GLY A 212 -0.66 1.93 -12.57
N VAL A 213 -1.81 2.56 -12.34
CA VAL A 213 -1.92 3.87 -11.71
C VAL A 213 -2.93 3.80 -10.57
N MET A 214 -2.58 4.38 -9.42
CA MET A 214 -3.49 4.64 -8.33
C MET A 214 -3.70 6.16 -8.20
N LEU A 215 -4.97 6.56 -8.19
CA LEU A 215 -5.44 7.94 -8.04
C LEU A 215 -5.74 8.22 -6.57
#